data_AF-A0A538FMA9-F1
#
_entry.id   AF-A0A538FMA9-F1
#
_cell.length_a   1.000
_cell.length_b   1.000
_cell.length_c   1.000
_cell.angle_alpha   90.00
_cell.angle_beta   90.00
_cell.angle_gamma   90.00
#
_symmetry.space_group_name_H-M   'P 1'
#
loop_
_entity.id
_entity.type
_entity.pdbx_description
1 polymer ?
#
loop_
_entity_poly.entity_id
_entity_poly.type
_entity_poly.pdbx_seq_one_letter_code
_entity_poly.pdbx_strand_id
1 'polypeptide(L)'
;MRVLYFGTYERDYPRNAQVIAALRRAGIHVLERHVPVWEGRAHKWRAGARSLTRLALAEARLFRRPREDFDALIVGYPGHLDLAAARRVAGPRPVVFNP
;
A
#
# COMPACT_ATOMS: atom_id res chain seq x y z
N MET A 1 -13.21 -7.83 -11.89
CA MET A 1 -12.48 -6.60 -11.50
C MET A 1 -11.30 -6.97 -10.61
N ARG A 2 -10.15 -6.32 -10.84
CA ARG A 2 -8.88 -6.54 -10.16
C ARG A 2 -8.43 -5.24 -9.50
N VAL A 3 -8.16 -5.28 -8.21
CA VAL A 3 -7.68 -4.12 -7.45
C VAL A 3 -6.29 -4.42 -6.91
N LEU A 4 -5.37 -3.45 -7.09
CA LEU A 4 -4.06 -3.50 -6.46
C LEU A 4 -4.08 -2.74 -5.14
N TYR A 5 -4.01 -3.47 -4.03
CA TYR A 5 -3.83 -2.91 -2.69
C TYR A 5 -2.34 -2.67 -2.43
N PHE A 6 -1.95 -1.41 -2.36
CA PHE A 6 -0.59 -0.93 -2.54
C PHE A 6 -0.09 -0.16 -1.31
N GLY A 7 1.20 -0.28 -1.03
CA GLY A 7 1.92 0.64 -0.16
C GLY A 7 2.63 -0.04 0.99
N THR A 8 3.12 0.80 1.90
CA THR A 8 3.78 0.39 3.13
C THR A 8 2.83 0.10 4.29
N TYR A 9 1.52 0.22 4.04
CA TYR A 9 0.40 0.07 4.97
C TYR A 9 0.54 -1.06 5.99
N GLU A 10 -0.06 -0.92 7.17
CA GLU A 10 -0.01 -2.00 8.17
C GLU A 10 -1.09 -3.04 7.88
N ARG A 11 -0.70 -4.27 7.54
CA ARG A 11 -1.64 -5.30 7.08
C ARG A 11 -2.73 -5.62 8.10
N ASP A 12 -2.36 -5.76 9.37
CA ASP A 12 -3.27 -6.11 10.45
C ASP A 12 -4.02 -4.90 11.03
N TYR A 13 -3.78 -3.70 10.49
CA TYR A 13 -4.54 -2.53 10.90
C TYR A 13 -6.01 -2.71 10.49
N PRO A 14 -6.98 -2.58 11.42
CA PRO A 14 -8.37 -2.99 11.17
C PRO A 14 -8.97 -2.40 9.89
N ARG A 15 -8.65 -1.15 9.56
CA ARG A 15 -9.10 -0.49 8.32
C ARG A 15 -8.69 -1.27 7.07
N ASN A 16 -7.42 -1.67 6.96
CA ASN A 16 -6.92 -2.35 5.77
C ASN A 16 -7.49 -3.77 5.68
N ALA A 17 -7.47 -4.50 6.79
CA ALA A 17 -8.03 -5.84 6.87
C ALA A 17 -9.52 -5.86 6.47
N GLN A 18 -10.32 -4.91 6.98
CA GLN A 18 -11.74 -4.82 6.67
C GLN A 18 -12.00 -4.45 5.20
N VAL A 19 -11.27 -3.48 4.64
CA VAL A 19 -11.42 -3.10 3.23
C VAL A 19 -11.06 -4.27 2.31
N ILE A 20 -9.93 -4.95 2.55
CA ILE A 20 -9.52 -6.12 1.76
C ILE A 20 -10.57 -7.23 1.86
N ALA A 21 -11.06 -7.53 3.06
CA ALA A 21 -12.09 -8.55 3.26
C ALA A 21 -13.42 -8.19 2.57
N ALA A 22 -13.85 -6.93 2.65
CA ALA A 22 -15.06 -6.46 1.99
C ALA A 22 -14.96 -6.57 0.46
N LEU A 23 -13.84 -6.13 -0.13
CA LEU A 23 -13.60 -6.25 -1.58
C LEU A 23 -13.62 -7.71 -2.04
N ARG A 24 -12.92 -8.60 -1.32
CA ARG A 24 -12.90 -10.03 -1.63
C ARG A 24 -14.30 -10.65 -1.55
N ARG A 25 -15.09 -10.31 -0.53
CA ARG A 25 -16.50 -10.77 -0.40
C ARG A 25 -17.39 -10.26 -1.52
N ALA A 26 -17.09 -9.10 -2.09
CA ALA A 26 -17.78 -8.56 -3.27
C ALA A 26 -17.33 -9.19 -4.60
N GLY A 27 -16.48 -10.23 -4.57
CA GLY A 27 -15.98 -10.90 -5.78
C GLY A 27 -14.85 -10.14 -6.49
N ILE A 28 -14.25 -9.13 -5.86
CA ILE A 28 -13.12 -8.39 -6.42
C ILE A 28 -11.82 -9.15 -6.15
N HIS A 29 -11.02 -9.34 -7.19
CA HIS A 29 -9.69 -9.95 -7.05
C HIS A 29 -8.71 -8.92 -6.48
N VAL A 30 -8.34 -9.07 -5.21
CA VAL A 30 -7.43 -8.16 -4.51
C VAL A 30 -5.99 -8.69 -4.59
N LEU A 31 -5.17 -8.03 -5.39
CA LEU A 31 -3.72 -8.19 -5.44
C LEU A 31 -3.09 -7.31 -4.36
N GLU A 32 -2.05 -7.80 -3.69
CA GLU A 32 -1.37 -7.03 -2.64
C GLU A 32 0.09 -6.76 -3.05
N ARG A 33 0.43 -5.49 -3.28
CA ARG A 33 1.81 -5.03 -3.38
C ARG A 33 2.16 -4.27 -2.11
N HIS A 34 2.45 -5.06 -1.07
CA HIS A 34 2.76 -4.57 0.26
C HIS A 34 4.26 -4.68 0.58
N VAL A 35 4.81 -3.68 1.28
CA VAL A 35 6.15 -3.73 1.89
C VAL A 35 6.06 -3.36 3.38
N PRO A 36 6.38 -4.27 4.31
CA PRO A 36 6.13 -4.05 5.74
C PRO A 36 7.11 -3.04 6.36
N VAL A 37 6.59 -1.87 6.72
CA VAL A 37 7.32 -0.82 7.43
C VAL A 37 6.83 -0.64 8.87
N TRP A 38 5.51 -0.71 9.08
CA TRP A 38 4.86 -0.29 10.34
C TRP A 38 4.53 -1.44 11.30
N GLU A 39 4.54 -2.68 10.82
CA GLU A 39 4.22 -3.87 11.61
C GLU A 39 5.14 -4.02 12.83
N GLY A 40 4.56 -4.39 13.98
CA GLY A 40 5.30 -4.77 15.19
C GLY A 40 6.00 -3.66 15.95
N ARG A 41 5.70 -2.36 15.70
CA ARG A 41 6.34 -1.25 16.44
C ARG A 41 5.36 -0.47 17.30
N ALA A 42 5.60 -0.48 18.61
CA ALA A 42 4.84 0.30 19.61
C ALA A 42 5.02 1.83 19.46
N HIS A 43 6.10 2.29 18.81
CA HIS A 43 6.38 3.70 18.53
C HIS A 43 6.56 3.93 17.03
N LYS A 44 5.44 3.86 16.30
CA LYS A 44 5.36 3.92 14.83
C LYS A 44 5.92 5.21 14.23
N TRP A 45 6.02 6.27 15.03
CA TRP A 45 6.36 7.62 14.58
C TRP A 45 7.68 8.20 15.14
N ARG A 46 8.59 7.38 15.67
CA ARG A 46 9.94 7.89 15.98
C ARG A 46 10.66 8.25 14.66
N ALA A 47 10.60 9.53 14.32
CA ALA A 47 11.25 10.17 13.19
C ALA A 47 12.77 10.20 13.40
N GLY A 48 13.41 9.06 13.22
CA GLY A 48 14.87 8.94 13.16
C GLY A 48 15.33 8.62 11.74
N ALA A 49 16.61 8.89 11.43
CA ALA A 49 17.22 8.60 10.13
C ALA A 49 17.03 7.14 9.68
N ARG A 50 16.94 6.19 10.62
CA ARG A 50 16.66 4.77 10.35
C ARG A 50 15.23 4.52 9.84
N SER A 51 14.26 5.29 10.31
CA SER A 51 12.86 5.22 9.83
C SER A 51 12.75 5.78 8.42
N LEU A 52 13.45 6.88 8.13
CA LEU A 52 13.49 7.52 6.82
C LEU A 52 14.16 6.64 5.75
N THR A 53 15.31 6.05 6.08
CA THR A 53 16.03 5.13 5.17
C THR A 53 15.22 3.87 4.89
N ARG A 54 14.55 3.30 5.90
CA ARG A 54 13.69 2.12 5.71
C ARG A 54 12.48 2.44 4.84
N LEU A 55 11.89 3.62 5.01
CA LEU A 55 10.78 4.07 4.17
C LEU A 55 11.26 4.27 2.72
N ALA A 56 12.38 4.97 2.50
CA ALA A 56 12.94 5.16 1.17
C ALA A 56 13.25 3.83 0.46
N LEU A 57 13.79 2.85 1.19
CA LEU A 57 14.01 1.50 0.67
C LEU A 57 12.70 0.78 0.34
N ALA A 58 11.64 1.01 1.13
CA ALA A 58 10.33 0.43 0.89
C ALA A 58 9.67 1.01 -0.37
N GLU A 59 9.72 2.34 -0.54
CA GLU A 59 9.27 3.04 -1.74
C GLU A 59 10.00 2.54 -2.99
N ALA A 60 11.32 2.39 -2.92
CA ALA A 60 12.12 1.84 -4.02
C ALA A 60 11.69 0.40 -4.38
N ARG A 61 11.34 -0.43 -3.39
CA ARG A 61 10.84 -1.80 -3.62
C ARG A 61 9.44 -1.81 -4.22
N LEU A 62 8.55 -0.93 -3.77
CA LEU A 62 7.21 -0.76 -4.32
C LEU A 62 7.28 -0.38 -5.81
N PHE A 63 8.22 0.49 -6.17
CA PHE A 63 8.43 0.93 -7.53
C PHE A 63 9.03 -0.14 -8.45
N ARG A 64 9.97 -0.96 -7.96
CA ARG A 64 10.73 -1.92 -8.78
C ARG A 64 9.97 -3.22 -9.11
N ARG A 65 8.78 -3.44 -8.54
CA ARG A 65 8.01 -4.66 -8.79
C ARG A 65 7.40 -4.68 -10.21
N PRO A 66 7.36 -5.85 -10.87
CA PRO A 66 6.83 -5.99 -12.23
C PRO A 66 5.39 -5.47 -12.33
N ARG A 67 4.97 -5.07 -13.53
CA ARG A 67 3.60 -4.59 -13.75
C ARG A 67 2.62 -5.70 -13.42
N GLU A 68 1.70 -5.40 -12.51
CA GLU A 68 0.54 -6.24 -12.24
C GLU A 68 -0.59 -5.79 -13.16
N ASP A 69 -1.41 -6.75 -13.58
CA ASP A 69 -2.66 -6.45 -14.27
C ASP A 69 -3.74 -6.10 -13.24
N PHE A 70 -4.27 -4.87 -13.29
CA PHE A 70 -5.30 -4.34 -12.40
C PHE A 70 -6.10 -3.21 -13.06
N ASP A 71 -7.32 -3.00 -12.55
CA ASP A 71 -8.26 -1.98 -13.00
C ASP A 71 -8.15 -0.69 -12.16
N ALA A 72 -7.88 -0.83 -10.86
CA ALA A 72 -7.73 0.28 -9.92
C ALA A 72 -6.66 -0.02 -8.86
N LEU A 73 -6.07 1.03 -8.29
CA LEU A 73 -5.08 0.94 -7.22
C LEU A 73 -5.62 1.60 -5.94
N ILE A 74 -5.58 0.87 -4.82
CA ILE A 74 -5.91 1.40 -3.49
C ILE A 74 -4.63 1.55 -2.69
N VAL A 75 -4.39 2.73 -2.14
CA VAL A 75 -3.28 2.97 -1.20
C VAL A 75 -3.77 2.70 0.23
N GLY A 76 -3.16 1.73 0.90
CA GLY A 76 -3.53 1.34 2.27
C GLY A 76 -3.02 2.30 3.35
N TYR A 77 -3.52 2.15 4.57
CA TYR A 77 -3.13 2.99 5.71
C TYR A 77 -2.01 2.39 6.58
N PRO A 78 -1.05 3.19 7.05
CA PRO A 78 -0.72 4.53 6.57
C PRO A 78 -0.01 4.44 5.22
N GLY A 79 -0.30 5.38 4.31
CA GLY A 79 0.30 5.36 2.97
C GLY A 79 0.39 6.73 2.28
N HIS A 80 0.43 7.82 3.05
CA HIS A 80 0.54 9.18 2.50
C HIS A 80 1.77 9.35 1.59
N LEU A 81 2.88 8.73 1.97
CA LEU A 81 4.14 8.82 1.23
C LEU A 81 4.15 7.88 0.01
N ASP A 82 3.36 6.79 0.07
CA ASP A 82 3.20 5.83 -1.02
C ASP A 82 2.42 6.43 -2.22
N LEU A 83 1.73 7.56 -2.07
CA LEU A 83 0.90 8.17 -3.12
C LEU A 83 1.70 8.53 -4.38
N ALA A 84 2.94 8.98 -4.22
CA ALA A 84 3.80 9.31 -5.36
C ALA A 84 4.15 8.06 -6.18
N ALA A 85 4.57 6.98 -5.50
CA ALA A 85 4.83 5.70 -6.13
C ALA A 85 3.55 5.09 -6.73
N ALA A 86 2.43 5.18 -6.02
CA ALA A 86 1.13 4.70 -6.45
C ALA A 86 0.67 5.34 -7.76
N ARG A 87 0.73 6.68 -7.86
CA ARG A 87 0.37 7.40 -9.10
C ARG A 87 1.24 6.96 -10.28
N ARG A 88 2.54 6.74 -10.04
CA ARG A 88 3.47 6.29 -11.07
C ARG A 88 3.22 4.85 -11.51
N VAL A 89 2.86 3.97 -10.58
CA VAL A 89 2.53 2.56 -10.85
C VAL A 89 1.16 2.43 -11.54
N ALA A 90 0.16 3.21 -11.11
CA ALA A 90 -1.19 3.22 -11.69
C ALA A 90 -1.20 3.74 -13.13
N GLY A 91 -0.39 4.75 -13.44
CA GLY A 91 -0.42 5.42 -14.74
C GLY A 91 -1.79 6.10 -14.94
N PRO A 92 -2.53 5.80 -16.02
CA PRO A 92 -3.85 6.40 -16.26
C PRO A 92 -4.98 5.78 -15.40
N ARG A 93 -4.70 4.70 -14.66
CA ARG A 93 -5.70 3.98 -13.87
C ARG A 93 -6.09 4.77 -12.61
N PRO A 94 -7.33 4.64 -12.12
CA PRO A 94 -7.77 5.30 -10.91
C PRO A 94 -6.93 4.89 -9.68
N VAL A 95 -6.59 5.89 -8.87
CA VAL A 95 -5.93 5.74 -7.57
C VAL A 95 -6.92 6.17 -6.49
N VAL A 96 -7.24 5.26 -5.58
CA VAL A 96 -8.07 5.52 -4.41
C VAL A 96 -7.17 5.57 -3.18
N PHE A 97 -7.21 6.69 -2.47
CA PHE A 97 -6.53 6.82 -1.19
C PHE A 97 -7.47 6.40 -0.06
N ASN A 98 -7.06 5.42 0.75
CA ASN A 98 -7.78 4.99 1.95
C ASN A 98 -7.05 5.55 3.19
N PRO A 99 -7.25 6.84 3.54
CA PRO A 99 -6.62 7.47 4.70
C PRO A 99 -7.04 6.84 6.02
#